data_AF-A0A1V6ILV6-F1
#
_entry.id   AF-A0A1V6ILV6-F1
#
_cell.length_a   1.000
_cell.length_b   1.000
_cell.length_c   1.000
_cell.angle_alpha   90.00
_cell.angle_beta   90.00
_cell.angle_gamma   90.00
#
_symmetry.space_group_name_H-M   'P 1'
#
loop_
_entity.id
_entity.type
_entity.pdbx_description
1 polymer ?
#
loop_
_entity_poly.entity_id
_entity_poly.type
_entity_poly.pdbx_seq_one_letter_code
_entity_poly.pdbx_strand_id
1 'polypeptide(L)'
;MAIEKTQNKRTPKKWFVIPLIFIAVFIFVDNFFFTDYYSSGPPSPPTLDQNATEVQIQGYAERIHDLEKLLSTTQEENEQLLVYQRLFINSQKRSSLILQRYSQKIKRNIVEDQRNMGVFITPDSKGVIQINKEIPQKNFLFNSYNYLIDNFYYYYDPFTRTSEGTQEWTNIKAYDLKNEKWIELKLRDSVILDNFPDIVFYPDETIDFGGGDCEDFAILYTSMAINKGYSAYVYIVDIDKNGIQLLHALSIVDDRILVDVPSKLYIEGKNEGDLFAKYIKAIKAEKVTVINSFNDKEFSNIKKTYT
;
A
#
# COMPACT_ATOMS: atom_id res chain seq x y z
N MET A 1 -68.04 -0.37 -2.40
CA MET A 1 -67.31 0.44 -3.40
C MET A 1 -65.86 0.54 -2.96
N ALA A 2 -65.02 -0.34 -3.49
CA ALA A 2 -63.60 -0.41 -3.16
C ALA A 2 -62.83 0.54 -4.09
N ILE A 3 -62.03 1.44 -3.50
CA ILE A 3 -61.14 2.34 -4.22
C ILE A 3 -59.87 1.56 -4.56
N GLU A 4 -59.57 1.47 -5.85
CA GLU A 4 -58.40 0.81 -6.41
C GLU A 4 -57.09 1.42 -5.89
N LYS A 5 -56.23 0.60 -5.30
CA LYS A 5 -54.81 0.91 -5.09
C LYS A 5 -54.05 0.57 -6.38
N THR A 6 -53.61 1.59 -7.09
CA THR A 6 -52.61 1.47 -8.17
C THR A 6 -51.27 1.02 -7.58
N GLN A 7 -50.94 -0.26 -7.73
CA GLN A 7 -49.57 -0.75 -7.57
C GLN A 7 -48.75 -0.34 -8.80
N ASN A 8 -47.96 0.74 -8.67
CA ASN A 8 -46.85 0.99 -9.59
C ASN A 8 -45.75 -0.03 -9.34
N LYS A 9 -45.64 -1.05 -10.21
CA LYS A 9 -44.45 -1.92 -10.31
C LYS A 9 -43.25 -1.04 -10.66
N ARG A 10 -42.35 -0.82 -9.70
CA ARG A 10 -41.00 -0.28 -9.98
C ARG A 10 -40.22 -1.33 -10.75
N THR A 11 -40.02 -1.09 -12.03
CA THR A 11 -38.97 -1.75 -12.82
C THR A 11 -37.60 -1.39 -12.23
N PRO A 12 -36.67 -2.36 -12.08
CA PRO A 12 -35.32 -2.04 -11.67
C PRO A 12 -34.64 -1.20 -12.77
N LYS A 13 -34.06 -0.07 -12.38
CA LYS A 13 -33.33 0.85 -13.26
C LYS A 13 -32.18 0.10 -13.92
N LYS A 14 -32.04 0.24 -15.25
CA LYS A 14 -30.96 -0.30 -16.12
C LYS A 14 -29.52 -0.04 -15.64
N TRP A 15 -29.32 0.78 -14.60
CA TRP A 15 -28.02 1.12 -14.02
C TRP A 15 -27.43 0.04 -13.10
N PHE A 16 -28.23 -0.93 -12.64
CA PHE A 16 -27.73 -2.08 -11.84
C PHE A 16 -27.26 -3.27 -12.68
N VAL A 17 -27.52 -3.26 -13.99
CA VAL A 17 -27.17 -4.36 -14.89
C VAL A 17 -25.72 -4.23 -15.40
N ILE A 18 -25.19 -3.00 -15.47
CA ILE A 18 -23.82 -2.75 -15.97
C ILE A 18 -22.75 -3.27 -14.97
N PRO A 19 -22.82 -3.02 -13.65
CA PRO A 19 -21.82 -3.54 -12.71
C PRO A 19 -21.82 -5.07 -12.60
N LEU A 20 -22.99 -5.70 -12.69
CA LEU A 20 -23.15 -7.15 -12.63
C LEU A 20 -22.62 -7.85 -13.90
N ILE A 21 -22.80 -7.24 -15.08
CA ILE A 21 -22.20 -7.74 -16.32
C ILE A 21 -20.68 -7.58 -16.28
N PHE A 22 -20.13 -6.49 -15.74
CA PHE A 22 -18.68 -6.32 -15.60
C PHE A 22 -18.07 -7.36 -14.65
N ILE A 23 -18.70 -7.65 -13.50
CA ILE A 23 -18.25 -8.70 -12.58
C ILE A 23 -18.36 -10.10 -13.22
N ALA A 24 -19.46 -10.38 -13.92
CA ALA A 24 -19.65 -11.67 -14.59
C ALA A 24 -18.65 -11.86 -15.76
N VAL A 25 -18.37 -10.81 -16.53
CA VAL A 25 -17.35 -10.84 -17.59
C VAL A 25 -15.95 -10.97 -16.99
N PHE A 26 -15.66 -10.35 -15.84
CA PHE A 26 -14.38 -10.53 -15.14
C PHE A 26 -14.20 -11.99 -14.67
N ILE A 27 -15.24 -12.59 -14.08
CA ILE A 27 -15.23 -14.01 -13.65
C ILE A 27 -15.15 -14.96 -14.86
N PHE A 28 -15.77 -14.62 -15.99
CA PHE A 28 -15.74 -15.44 -17.20
C PHE A 28 -14.41 -15.33 -17.94
N VAL A 29 -13.81 -14.13 -18.01
CA VAL A 29 -12.49 -13.89 -18.61
C VAL A 29 -11.40 -14.49 -17.73
N ASP A 30 -11.49 -14.41 -16.40
CA ASP A 30 -10.61 -15.16 -15.50
C ASP A 30 -10.76 -16.66 -15.75
N ASN A 31 -11.96 -17.23 -15.70
CA ASN A 31 -12.11 -18.68 -15.93
C ASN A 31 -11.63 -19.12 -17.33
N PHE A 32 -11.88 -18.35 -18.39
CA PHE A 32 -11.51 -18.72 -19.76
C PHE A 32 -10.00 -18.62 -20.02
N PHE A 33 -9.30 -17.63 -19.43
CA PHE A 33 -7.84 -17.55 -19.51
C PHE A 33 -7.13 -18.63 -18.66
N PHE A 34 -7.73 -19.07 -17.55
CA PHE A 34 -7.16 -20.12 -16.71
C PHE A 34 -7.48 -21.55 -17.19
N THR A 35 -8.59 -21.80 -17.89
CA THR A 35 -8.91 -23.15 -18.38
C THR A 35 -8.13 -23.57 -19.64
N ASP A 36 -7.83 -22.63 -20.54
CA ASP A 36 -7.22 -22.99 -21.83
C ASP A 36 -5.68 -23.09 -21.79
N TYR A 37 -5.03 -22.51 -20.77
CA TYR A 37 -3.56 -22.59 -20.61
C TYR A 37 -3.06 -23.70 -19.66
N TYR A 38 -3.94 -24.39 -18.92
CA TYR A 38 -3.55 -25.40 -17.90
C TYR A 38 -4.38 -26.70 -17.92
N SER A 39 -4.80 -27.22 -19.10
CA SER A 39 -5.65 -28.43 -19.18
C SER A 39 -4.91 -29.78 -19.22
N SER A 40 -3.61 -29.84 -18.95
CA SER A 40 -3.01 -31.09 -18.48
C SER A 40 -2.92 -30.98 -16.97
N GLY A 41 -3.85 -31.60 -16.23
CA GLY A 41 -3.73 -31.76 -14.79
C GLY A 41 -2.35 -32.31 -14.38
N PRO A 42 -1.99 -32.24 -13.09
CA PRO A 42 -0.65 -32.61 -12.63
C PRO A 42 -0.26 -34.00 -13.15
N PRO A 43 0.99 -34.19 -13.60
CA PRO A 43 1.46 -35.49 -14.08
C PRO A 43 1.20 -36.55 -13.01
N SER A 44 0.68 -37.71 -13.44
CA SER A 44 0.36 -38.79 -12.53
C SER A 44 1.61 -39.24 -11.77
N PRO A 45 1.50 -39.52 -10.45
CA PRO A 45 2.66 -39.92 -9.66
C PRO A 45 3.26 -41.21 -10.23
N PRO A 46 4.61 -41.34 -10.22
CA PRO A 46 5.26 -42.54 -10.72
C PRO A 46 4.86 -43.77 -9.89
N THR A 47 4.37 -44.82 -10.55
CA THR A 47 4.08 -46.11 -9.92
C THR A 47 5.36 -46.95 -9.83
N LEU A 48 5.68 -47.42 -8.61
CA LEU A 48 6.76 -48.36 -8.35
C LEU A 48 6.25 -49.80 -8.52
N ASP A 49 6.87 -50.55 -9.43
CA ASP A 49 6.63 -52.00 -9.54
C ASP A 49 7.19 -52.71 -8.30
N GLN A 50 6.50 -53.76 -7.82
CA GLN A 50 6.82 -54.47 -6.58
C GLN A 50 8.23 -55.13 -6.56
N ASN A 51 8.95 -55.16 -7.68
CA ASN A 51 10.31 -55.70 -7.84
C ASN A 51 11.28 -54.70 -8.50
N ALA A 52 11.16 -53.40 -8.21
CA ALA A 52 12.07 -52.39 -8.75
C ALA A 52 13.53 -52.61 -8.33
N THR A 53 14.44 -52.61 -9.29
CA THR A 53 15.90 -52.68 -9.07
C THR A 53 16.44 -51.38 -8.47
N GLU A 54 17.59 -51.40 -7.79
CA GLU A 54 18.21 -50.19 -7.18
C GLU A 54 18.36 -49.02 -8.17
N VAL A 55 18.69 -49.32 -9.44
CA VAL A 55 18.79 -48.32 -10.51
C VAL A 55 17.44 -47.68 -10.83
N GLN A 56 16.36 -48.46 -10.79
CA GLN A 56 15.00 -47.94 -10.98
C GLN A 56 14.57 -47.09 -9.78
N ILE A 57 14.88 -47.51 -8.55
CA ILE A 57 14.63 -46.74 -7.32
C ILE A 57 15.34 -45.39 -7.38
N GLN A 58 16.60 -45.36 -7.82
CA GLN A 58 17.36 -44.12 -7.95
C GLN A 58 16.81 -43.20 -9.04
N GLY A 59 16.39 -43.75 -10.19
CA GLY A 59 15.70 -43.00 -11.24
C GLY A 59 14.32 -42.46 -10.81
N TYR A 60 13.62 -43.12 -9.89
CA TYR A 60 12.38 -42.59 -9.29
C TYR A 60 12.67 -41.46 -8.31
N ALA A 61 13.73 -41.56 -7.50
CA ALA A 61 14.13 -40.50 -6.58
C ALA A 61 14.50 -39.20 -7.31
N GLU A 62 15.23 -39.29 -8.43
CA GLU A 62 15.54 -38.15 -9.29
C GLU A 62 14.27 -37.51 -9.87
N ARG A 63 13.32 -38.32 -10.34
CA ARG A 63 12.03 -37.82 -10.86
C ARG A 63 11.16 -37.15 -9.80
N ILE A 64 11.17 -37.67 -8.56
CA ILE A 64 10.47 -37.02 -7.44
C ILE A 64 11.11 -35.67 -7.15
N HIS A 65 12.44 -35.60 -7.11
CA HIS A 65 13.15 -34.35 -6.90
C HIS A 65 12.86 -33.29 -7.98
N ASP A 66 12.83 -33.71 -9.25
CA ASP A 66 12.49 -32.82 -10.37
C ASP A 66 11.03 -32.32 -10.29
N LEU A 67 10.09 -33.18 -9.86
CA LEU A 67 8.69 -32.80 -9.66
C LEU A 67 8.51 -31.85 -8.46
N GLU A 68 9.24 -32.06 -7.36
CA GLU A 68 9.26 -31.15 -6.21
C GLU A 68 9.81 -29.78 -6.61
N LYS A 69 10.88 -29.77 -7.41
CA LYS A 69 11.45 -28.53 -7.97
C LYS A 69 10.44 -27.82 -8.86
N LEU A 70 9.78 -28.54 -9.77
CA LEU A 70 8.75 -27.98 -10.63
C LEU A 70 7.57 -27.41 -9.81
N LEU A 71 7.09 -28.16 -8.82
CA LEU A 71 6.01 -27.73 -7.93
C LEU A 71 6.40 -26.45 -7.17
N SER A 72 7.65 -26.39 -6.68
CA SER A 72 8.17 -25.20 -5.99
C SER A 72 8.23 -23.97 -6.91
N THR A 73 8.66 -24.15 -8.16
CA THR A 73 8.68 -23.08 -9.17
C THR A 73 7.26 -22.63 -9.51
N THR A 74 6.32 -23.55 -9.73
CA THR A 74 4.91 -23.22 -9.99
C THR A 74 4.25 -22.52 -8.81
N GLN A 75 4.61 -22.89 -7.57
CA GLN A 75 4.12 -22.22 -6.37
C GLN A 75 4.63 -20.78 -6.29
N GLU A 76 5.92 -20.55 -6.55
CA GLU A 76 6.50 -19.21 -6.60
C GLU A 76 5.87 -18.34 -7.70
N GLU A 77 5.68 -18.89 -8.90
CA GLU A 77 5.01 -18.20 -10.02
C GLU A 77 3.57 -17.80 -9.65
N ASN A 78 2.82 -18.69 -8.99
CA ASN A 78 1.47 -18.41 -8.53
C ASN A 78 1.43 -17.30 -7.47
N GLU A 79 2.36 -17.32 -6.51
CA GLU A 79 2.47 -16.27 -5.48
C GLU A 79 2.78 -14.91 -6.12
N GLN A 80 3.69 -14.87 -7.10
CA GLN A 80 4.00 -13.65 -7.86
C GLN A 80 2.78 -13.13 -8.64
N LEU A 81 2.00 -14.02 -9.26
CA LEU A 81 0.79 -13.65 -9.99
C LEU A 81 -0.26 -13.04 -9.06
N LEU A 82 -0.48 -13.62 -7.87
CA LEU A 82 -1.42 -13.09 -6.88
C LEU A 82 -1.02 -11.69 -6.38
N VAL A 83 0.28 -11.46 -6.16
CA VAL A 83 0.80 -10.12 -5.82
C VAL A 83 0.53 -9.14 -6.95
N TYR A 84 0.81 -9.52 -8.19
CA TYR A 84 0.56 -8.67 -9.35
C TYR A 84 -0.92 -8.30 -9.51
N GLN A 85 -1.82 -9.28 -9.37
CA GLN A 85 -3.27 -9.05 -9.41
C GLN A 85 -3.74 -8.11 -8.31
N ARG A 86 -3.23 -8.27 -7.08
CA ARG A 86 -3.56 -7.40 -5.95
C ARG A 86 -3.14 -5.96 -6.23
N LEU A 87 -1.88 -5.75 -6.65
CA LEU A 87 -1.37 -4.44 -7.01
C LEU A 87 -2.14 -3.81 -8.17
N PHE A 88 -2.56 -4.61 -9.16
CA PHE A 88 -3.39 -4.14 -10.26
C PHE A 88 -4.74 -3.61 -9.78
N ILE A 89 -5.44 -4.38 -8.95
CA ILE A 89 -6.75 -4.00 -8.41
C ILE A 89 -6.62 -2.73 -7.56
N ASN A 90 -5.62 -2.67 -6.69
CA ASN A 90 -5.38 -1.53 -5.82
C ASN A 90 -5.08 -0.26 -6.61
N SER A 91 -4.28 -0.39 -7.67
CA SER A 91 -4.06 0.69 -8.63
C SER A 91 -5.39 1.21 -9.20
N GLN A 92 -6.25 0.34 -9.73
CA GLN A 92 -7.51 0.75 -10.33
C GLN A 92 -8.42 1.48 -9.32
N LYS A 93 -8.46 1.00 -8.07
CA LYS A 93 -9.19 1.66 -6.98
C LYS A 93 -8.63 3.05 -6.70
N ARG A 94 -7.30 3.16 -6.55
CA ARG A 94 -6.60 4.43 -6.31
C ARG A 94 -6.90 5.43 -7.43
N SER A 95 -6.70 4.99 -8.68
CA SER A 95 -7.03 5.77 -9.87
C SER A 95 -8.48 6.28 -9.87
N SER A 96 -9.43 5.41 -9.53
CA SER A 96 -10.85 5.79 -9.43
C SER A 96 -11.12 6.81 -8.31
N LEU A 97 -10.54 6.63 -7.12
CA LEU A 97 -10.69 7.57 -6.01
C LEU A 97 -10.17 8.96 -6.41
N ILE A 98 -8.98 8.98 -7.00
CA ILE A 98 -8.32 10.18 -7.44
C ILE A 98 -9.20 10.93 -8.46
N LEU A 99 -9.69 10.25 -9.50
CA LEU A 99 -10.61 10.84 -10.47
C LEU A 99 -11.91 11.33 -9.81
N GLN A 100 -12.43 10.61 -8.82
CA GLN A 100 -13.61 11.03 -8.05
C GLN A 100 -13.34 12.29 -7.23
N ARG A 101 -12.25 12.35 -6.46
CA ARG A 101 -11.88 13.51 -5.64
C ARG A 101 -11.74 14.75 -6.51
N TYR A 102 -11.08 14.64 -7.67
CA TYR A 102 -10.85 15.79 -8.55
C TYR A 102 -12.08 16.15 -9.36
N SER A 103 -12.89 15.20 -9.83
CA SER A 103 -14.16 15.53 -10.49
C SER A 103 -15.14 16.26 -9.56
N GLN A 104 -15.18 15.90 -8.28
CA GLN A 104 -15.99 16.57 -7.27
C GLN A 104 -15.38 17.93 -6.84
N LYS A 105 -14.05 18.03 -6.79
CA LYS A 105 -13.29 19.21 -6.36
C LYS A 105 -12.75 20.12 -7.46
N ILE A 106 -13.00 19.89 -8.75
CA ILE A 106 -12.86 20.97 -9.76
C ILE A 106 -13.78 22.17 -9.38
N LYS A 107 -14.73 21.99 -8.45
CA LYS A 107 -15.51 23.05 -7.79
C LYS A 107 -14.94 23.61 -6.45
N ARG A 108 -13.86 23.06 -5.86
CA ARG A 108 -13.24 23.47 -4.57
C ARG A 108 -11.71 23.24 -4.56
N ASN A 109 -10.91 24.19 -4.05
CA ASN A 109 -9.44 24.13 -4.14
C ASN A 109 -8.82 22.93 -3.37
N ILE A 110 -8.47 21.85 -4.06
CA ILE A 110 -7.95 20.61 -3.43
C ILE A 110 -6.64 20.83 -2.67
N VAL A 111 -5.81 21.75 -3.15
CA VAL A 111 -4.52 22.12 -2.53
C VAL A 111 -4.76 22.73 -1.16
N GLU A 112 -5.85 23.48 -0.96
CA GLU A 112 -6.17 24.08 0.35
C GLU A 112 -6.64 23.05 1.36
N ASP A 113 -7.37 22.02 0.93
CA ASP A 113 -7.86 20.96 1.81
C ASP A 113 -6.72 20.06 2.34
N GLN A 114 -5.60 19.99 1.63
CA GLN A 114 -4.42 19.20 2.01
C GLN A 114 -3.43 19.95 2.90
N ARG A 115 -3.59 21.27 3.10
CA ARG A 115 -2.67 22.09 3.91
C ARG A 115 -2.63 21.70 5.39
N ASN A 116 -3.71 21.14 5.91
CA ASN A 116 -3.78 20.67 7.28
C ASN A 116 -3.80 19.15 7.31
N MET A 117 -2.63 18.51 7.32
CA MET A 117 -2.52 17.05 7.33
C MET A 117 -3.14 16.41 8.58
N GLY A 118 -3.32 17.18 9.67
CA GLY A 118 -3.98 16.70 10.89
C GLY A 118 -5.40 16.17 10.64
N VAL A 119 -6.11 16.68 9.63
CA VAL A 119 -7.47 16.20 9.31
C VAL A 119 -7.50 14.78 8.71
N PHE A 120 -6.36 14.30 8.21
CA PHE A 120 -6.22 12.95 7.66
C PHE A 120 -5.85 11.94 8.74
N ILE A 121 -5.30 12.39 9.87
CA ILE A 121 -5.02 11.57 11.04
C ILE A 121 -6.36 11.20 11.68
N THR A 122 -6.79 9.95 11.46
CA THR A 122 -8.11 9.46 11.87
C THR A 122 -7.96 8.19 12.71
N PRO A 123 -7.60 8.32 14.00
CA PRO A 123 -7.32 7.17 14.87
C PRO A 123 -8.52 6.23 15.07
N ASP A 124 -9.73 6.75 14.93
CA ASP A 124 -10.97 5.99 15.13
C ASP A 124 -11.56 5.44 13.82
N SER A 125 -10.79 5.45 12.72
CA SER A 125 -11.22 4.86 11.46
C SER A 125 -11.41 3.33 11.60
N LYS A 126 -12.26 2.76 10.73
CA LYS A 126 -12.56 1.32 10.84
C LYS A 126 -11.34 0.46 10.52
N GLY A 127 -10.57 0.86 9.50
CA GLY A 127 -9.35 0.16 9.09
C GLY A 127 -8.29 0.19 10.18
N VAL A 128 -8.05 1.36 10.80
CA VAL A 128 -7.10 1.50 11.92
C VAL A 128 -7.50 0.60 13.08
N ILE A 129 -8.76 0.65 13.52
CA ILE A 129 -9.27 -0.19 14.62
C ILE A 129 -9.10 -1.68 14.31
N GLN A 130 -9.31 -2.09 13.06
CA GLN A 130 -9.20 -3.49 12.66
C GLN A 130 -7.74 -3.97 12.64
N ILE A 131 -6.85 -3.27 11.94
CA ILE A 131 -5.42 -3.61 11.90
C ILE A 131 -4.82 -3.65 13.31
N ASN A 132 -5.19 -2.69 14.16
CA ASN A 132 -4.70 -2.62 15.54
C ASN A 132 -5.12 -3.80 16.44
N LYS A 133 -6.14 -4.58 16.04
CA LYS A 133 -6.54 -5.82 16.71
C LYS A 133 -5.71 -7.02 16.23
N GLU A 134 -5.23 -6.98 15.00
CA GLU A 134 -4.44 -8.04 14.38
C GLU A 134 -2.97 -7.99 14.85
N ILE A 135 -2.47 -6.79 15.17
CA ILE A 135 -1.09 -6.58 15.61
C ILE A 135 -0.91 -7.02 17.09
N PRO A 136 0.15 -7.80 17.43
CA PRO A 136 0.43 -8.18 18.81
C PRO A 136 0.68 -6.97 19.72
N GLN A 137 0.06 -6.99 20.91
CA GLN A 137 0.04 -5.82 21.81
C GLN A 137 1.38 -5.58 22.53
N LYS A 138 2.16 -6.63 22.81
CA LYS A 138 3.48 -6.47 23.41
C LYS A 138 4.43 -5.87 22.37
N ASN A 139 5.07 -4.75 22.68
CA ASN A 139 5.89 -3.97 21.74
C ASN A 139 5.08 -3.47 20.52
N PHE A 140 3.84 -3.04 20.76
CA PHE A 140 2.89 -2.65 19.73
C PHE A 140 3.48 -1.70 18.66
N LEU A 141 4.20 -0.65 19.05
CA LEU A 141 4.77 0.34 18.11
C LEU A 141 5.76 -0.30 17.13
N PHE A 142 6.65 -1.17 17.62
CA PHE A 142 7.60 -1.89 16.78
C PHE A 142 6.90 -2.94 15.90
N ASN A 143 5.93 -3.68 16.45
CA ASN A 143 5.17 -4.66 15.66
C ASN A 143 4.33 -3.98 14.58
N SER A 144 3.79 -2.79 14.85
CA SER A 144 3.05 -1.99 13.88
C SER A 144 3.96 -1.55 12.72
N TYR A 145 5.17 -1.11 13.04
CA TYR A 145 6.17 -0.76 12.04
C TYR A 145 6.51 -1.97 11.13
N ASN A 146 6.79 -3.13 11.73
CA ASN A 146 7.06 -4.35 10.97
C ASN A 146 5.85 -4.79 10.14
N TYR A 147 4.65 -4.67 10.70
CA TYR A 147 3.42 -5.00 9.99
C TYR A 147 3.26 -4.17 8.71
N LEU A 148 3.56 -2.86 8.77
CA LEU A 148 3.52 -2.01 7.59
C LEU A 148 4.56 -2.43 6.54
N ILE A 149 5.80 -2.72 6.96
CA ILE A 149 6.85 -3.21 6.05
C ILE A 149 6.44 -4.53 5.38
N ASP A 150 5.84 -5.44 6.14
CA ASP A 150 5.51 -6.79 5.66
C ASP A 150 4.32 -6.83 4.70
N ASN A 151 3.43 -5.83 4.75
CA ASN A 151 2.11 -5.92 4.11
C ASN A 151 1.81 -4.80 3.11
N PHE A 152 2.63 -3.75 3.05
CA PHE A 152 2.36 -2.57 2.23
C PHE A 152 3.47 -2.29 1.22
N TYR A 153 3.11 -1.56 0.18
CA TYR A 153 4.00 -1.11 -0.88
C TYR A 153 4.21 0.39 -0.80
N TYR A 154 5.43 0.84 -1.07
CA TYR A 154 5.71 2.24 -1.30
C TYR A 154 5.52 2.56 -2.77
N TYR A 155 4.78 3.60 -3.11
CA TYR A 155 4.70 4.08 -4.48
C TYR A 155 4.54 5.59 -4.45
N TYR A 156 5.09 6.26 -5.46
CA TYR A 156 4.87 7.67 -5.61
C TYR A 156 3.43 7.94 -6.03
N ASP A 157 2.96 9.13 -5.66
CA ASP A 157 1.75 9.65 -6.25
C ASP A 157 1.85 9.78 -7.77
N PRO A 158 0.72 9.65 -8.49
CA PRO A 158 0.73 9.80 -9.93
C PRO A 158 1.22 11.18 -10.34
N PHE A 159 2.08 11.22 -11.36
CA PHE A 159 2.74 12.39 -11.90
C PHE A 159 3.79 13.05 -10.99
N THR A 160 4.12 12.43 -9.85
CA THR A 160 5.24 12.86 -9.02
C THR A 160 6.55 12.72 -9.80
N ARG A 161 7.30 13.83 -9.89
CA ARG A 161 8.64 13.86 -10.49
C ARG A 161 9.66 13.44 -9.44
N THR A 162 10.39 12.38 -9.75
CA THR A 162 11.45 11.82 -8.90
C THR A 162 12.78 11.85 -9.65
N SER A 163 13.88 11.55 -8.97
CA SER A 163 15.18 11.31 -9.63
C SER A 163 15.16 10.11 -10.59
N GLU A 164 14.16 9.24 -10.47
CA GLU A 164 13.98 8.02 -11.28
C GLU A 164 13.01 8.20 -12.45
N GLY A 165 12.51 9.43 -12.66
CA GLY A 165 11.54 9.80 -13.69
C GLY A 165 10.21 10.29 -13.11
N THR A 166 9.23 10.51 -14.00
CA THR A 166 7.86 10.84 -13.59
C THR A 166 7.07 9.56 -13.40
N GLN A 167 6.40 9.42 -12.26
CA GLN A 167 5.49 8.31 -12.02
C GLN A 167 4.29 8.44 -12.97
N GLU A 168 4.25 7.66 -14.04
CA GLU A 168 3.16 7.72 -15.02
C GLU A 168 1.89 7.07 -14.46
N TRP A 169 0.72 7.59 -14.84
CA TRP A 169 -0.56 7.00 -14.47
C TRP A 169 -0.71 5.56 -14.95
N THR A 170 -0.21 5.28 -16.16
CA THR A 170 -0.33 3.98 -16.83
C THR A 170 0.73 2.98 -16.44
N ASN A 171 1.75 3.38 -15.67
CA ASN A 171 2.83 2.49 -15.26
C ASN A 171 3.22 2.75 -13.81
N ILE A 172 2.63 2.00 -12.89
CA ILE A 172 2.87 2.16 -11.45
C ILE A 172 4.14 1.44 -11.07
N LYS A 173 5.09 2.20 -10.51
CA LYS A 173 6.27 1.64 -9.85
C LYS A 173 5.96 1.57 -8.37
N ALA A 174 5.82 0.35 -7.86
CA ALA A 174 5.63 0.07 -6.45
C ALA A 174 6.87 -0.64 -5.91
N TYR A 175 7.45 -0.11 -4.83
CA TYR A 175 8.53 -0.71 -4.09
C TYR A 175 7.95 -1.61 -2.99
N ASP A 176 8.26 -2.90 -3.08
CA ASP A 176 7.97 -3.89 -2.06
C ASP A 176 8.91 -3.68 -0.87
N LEU A 177 8.37 -3.14 0.23
CA LEU A 177 9.14 -2.79 1.42
C LEU A 177 9.82 -4.02 2.03
N LYS A 178 9.13 -5.16 2.05
CA LYS A 178 9.59 -6.42 2.61
C LYS A 178 10.70 -7.05 1.80
N ASN A 179 10.51 -7.17 0.49
CA ASN A 179 11.42 -7.89 -0.40
C ASN A 179 12.46 -6.97 -1.08
N GLU A 180 12.41 -5.67 -0.79
CA GLU A 180 13.35 -4.66 -1.26
C GLU A 180 13.45 -4.55 -2.80
N LYS A 181 12.34 -4.77 -3.50
CA LYS A 181 12.31 -4.82 -4.97
C LYS A 181 11.25 -3.88 -5.56
N TRP A 182 11.57 -3.29 -6.71
CA TRP A 182 10.58 -2.57 -7.52
C TRP A 182 9.73 -3.55 -8.33
N ILE A 183 8.44 -3.30 -8.35
CA ILE A 183 7.42 -4.01 -9.12
C ILE A 183 6.75 -2.99 -10.02
N GLU A 184 6.79 -3.25 -11.33
CA GLU A 184 6.16 -2.39 -12.33
C GLU A 184 4.83 -2.98 -12.78
N LEU A 185 3.80 -2.15 -12.82
CA LEU A 185 2.45 -2.56 -13.16
C LEU A 185 1.85 -1.62 -14.22
N LYS A 186 1.56 -2.19 -15.40
CA LYS A 186 1.00 -1.45 -16.53
C LYS A 186 -0.53 -1.49 -16.50
N LEU A 187 -1.16 -0.32 -16.51
CA LEU A 187 -2.61 -0.18 -16.64
C LEU A 187 -3.00 -0.13 -18.12
N ARG A 188 -4.11 -0.80 -18.47
CA ARG A 188 -4.61 -0.87 -19.85
C ARG A 188 -5.24 0.43 -20.34
N ASP A 189 -5.85 1.20 -19.44
CA ASP A 189 -6.61 2.39 -19.79
C ASP A 189 -5.90 3.66 -19.29
N SER A 190 -5.62 4.57 -20.23
CA SER A 190 -5.04 5.88 -19.93
C SER A 190 -6.13 6.92 -19.73
N VAL A 191 -6.06 7.62 -18.60
CA VAL A 191 -6.66 8.95 -18.48
C VAL A 191 -5.49 9.91 -18.50
N ILE A 192 -5.41 10.73 -19.54
CA ILE A 192 -4.38 11.78 -19.66
C ILE A 192 -4.90 12.98 -18.89
N LEU A 193 -4.27 13.27 -17.74
CA LEU A 193 -4.45 14.52 -17.01
C LEU A 193 -3.07 15.16 -16.87
N ASP A 194 -2.95 16.41 -17.29
CA ASP A 194 -1.73 17.19 -17.14
C ASP A 194 -1.67 17.78 -15.73
N ASN A 195 -0.68 17.33 -14.95
CA ASN A 195 -0.34 17.74 -13.59
C ASN A 195 -1.33 17.35 -12.49
N PHE A 196 -0.78 16.74 -11.45
CA PHE A 196 -1.49 16.33 -10.26
C PHE A 196 -0.72 16.85 -9.02
N PRO A 197 -1.38 17.59 -8.10
CA PRO A 197 -0.77 17.86 -6.81
C PRO A 197 -0.74 16.58 -5.97
N ASP A 198 0.19 16.51 -5.01
CA ASP A 198 0.27 15.52 -3.93
C ASP A 198 -1.12 15.13 -3.41
N ILE A 199 -1.33 13.87 -3.11
CA ILE A 199 -2.60 13.28 -2.71
C ILE A 199 -2.42 12.52 -1.41
N VAL A 200 -2.60 13.26 -0.32
CA VAL A 200 -2.71 12.65 1.00
C VAL A 200 -3.91 11.69 1.09
N PHE A 201 -3.65 10.43 1.41
CA PHE A 201 -4.66 9.42 1.71
C PHE A 201 -5.05 9.42 3.19
N TYR A 202 -6.31 9.10 3.45
CA TYR A 202 -6.74 8.70 4.79
C TYR A 202 -6.18 7.30 5.10
N PRO A 203 -5.97 6.95 6.38
CA PRO A 203 -5.55 5.63 6.82
C PRO A 203 -6.32 4.48 6.15
N ASP A 204 -7.66 4.57 6.07
CA ASP A 204 -8.50 3.53 5.45
C ASP A 204 -8.20 3.40 3.94
N GLU A 205 -7.86 4.49 3.26
CA GLU A 205 -7.47 4.48 1.84
C GLU A 205 -6.08 3.85 1.65
N THR A 206 -5.10 4.22 2.49
CA THR A 206 -3.76 3.59 2.50
C THR A 206 -3.86 2.07 2.72
N ILE A 207 -4.74 1.64 3.63
CA ILE A 207 -5.05 0.22 3.90
C ILE A 207 -5.69 -0.45 2.69
N ASP A 208 -6.75 0.15 2.14
CA ASP A 208 -7.49 -0.42 1.02
C ASP A 208 -6.67 -0.50 -0.28
N PHE A 209 -5.73 0.43 -0.47
CA PHE A 209 -4.80 0.46 -1.60
C PHE A 209 -3.51 -0.33 -1.32
N GLY A 210 -3.29 -0.75 -0.08
CA GLY A 210 -2.12 -1.53 0.32
C GLY A 210 -0.81 -0.77 0.18
N GLY A 211 -0.83 0.56 0.34
CA GLY A 211 0.37 1.39 0.19
C GLY A 211 0.10 2.88 0.08
N GLY A 212 1.18 3.63 -0.10
CA GLY A 212 1.21 5.08 -0.23
C GLY A 212 2.65 5.58 -0.35
N ASP A 213 2.84 6.89 -0.31
CA ASP A 213 4.16 7.51 -0.15
C ASP A 213 4.38 7.99 1.30
N CYS A 214 5.27 8.97 1.50
CA CYS A 214 5.84 9.23 2.81
C CYS A 214 4.81 9.69 3.85
N GLU A 215 3.89 10.55 3.45
CA GLU A 215 2.87 11.07 4.34
C GLU A 215 1.78 10.07 4.63
N ASP A 216 1.41 9.23 3.67
CA ASP A 216 0.39 8.20 3.86
C ASP A 216 0.81 7.22 4.94
N PHE A 217 2.07 6.78 4.89
CA PHE A 217 2.65 5.93 5.91
C PHE A 217 2.77 6.63 7.26
N ALA A 218 3.21 7.89 7.27
CA ALA A 218 3.32 8.65 8.51
C ALA A 218 1.93 8.87 9.16
N ILE A 219 0.90 9.17 8.36
CA ILE A 219 -0.48 9.37 8.82
C ILE A 219 -1.07 8.06 9.33
N LEU A 220 -0.90 6.95 8.61
CA LEU A 220 -1.38 5.63 9.02
C LEU A 220 -0.72 5.20 10.33
N TYR A 221 0.61 5.25 10.41
CA TYR A 221 1.34 4.85 11.62
C TYR A 221 0.97 5.73 12.83
N THR A 222 0.91 7.05 12.64
CA THR A 222 0.48 7.99 13.70
C THR A 222 -0.95 7.71 14.15
N SER A 223 -1.88 7.45 13.23
CA SER A 223 -3.27 7.11 13.56
C SER A 223 -3.36 5.81 14.36
N MET A 224 -2.58 4.79 13.98
CA MET A 224 -2.50 3.52 14.71
C MET A 224 -1.96 3.71 16.13
N ALA A 225 -0.95 4.56 16.32
CA ALA A 225 -0.37 4.87 17.62
C ALA A 225 -1.36 5.64 18.51
N ILE A 226 -2.01 6.69 18.00
CA ILE A 226 -3.01 7.46 18.77
C ILE A 226 -4.19 6.57 19.19
N ASN A 227 -4.65 5.67 18.31
CA ASN A 227 -5.73 4.73 18.65
C ASN A 227 -5.38 3.84 19.85
N LYS A 228 -4.10 3.54 20.07
CA LYS A 228 -3.61 2.79 21.24
C LYS A 228 -3.30 3.66 22.46
N GLY A 229 -3.56 4.97 22.38
CA GLY A 229 -3.36 5.91 23.48
C GLY A 229 -1.95 6.49 23.58
N TYR A 230 -1.12 6.33 22.55
CA TYR A 230 0.19 6.99 22.48
C TYR A 230 0.05 8.45 22.02
N SER A 231 0.96 9.31 22.47
CA SER A 231 1.09 10.66 21.92
C SER A 231 1.92 10.58 20.65
N ALA A 232 1.31 10.82 19.49
CA ALA A 232 2.01 10.68 18.21
C ALA A 232 1.68 11.84 17.26
N TYR A 233 2.66 12.16 16.43
CA TYR A 233 2.61 13.28 15.50
C TYR A 233 3.24 12.89 14.17
N VAL A 234 2.63 13.37 13.08
CA VAL A 234 3.27 13.44 11.76
C VAL A 234 4.13 14.70 11.73
N TYR A 235 5.40 14.54 11.38
CA TYR A 235 6.35 15.62 11.16
C TYR A 235 6.62 15.77 9.68
N ILE A 236 6.58 17.00 9.19
CA ILE A 236 7.02 17.37 7.85
C ILE A 236 8.39 17.99 7.95
N VAL A 237 9.34 17.43 7.20
CA VAL A 237 10.75 17.76 7.27
C VAL A 237 11.33 18.08 5.89
N ASP A 238 12.22 19.07 5.86
CA ASP A 238 13.14 19.30 4.76
C ASP A 238 14.45 18.56 5.05
N ILE A 239 14.83 17.64 4.17
CA ILE A 239 16.08 16.89 4.24
C ILE A 239 17.06 17.52 3.23
N ASP A 240 18.21 17.98 3.71
CA ASP A 240 19.31 18.44 2.85
C ASP A 240 20.35 17.32 2.74
N LYS A 241 20.52 16.77 1.54
CA LYS A 241 21.42 15.65 1.27
C LYS A 241 22.08 15.81 -0.09
N ASN A 242 23.41 15.91 -0.11
CA ASN A 242 24.21 16.06 -1.33
C ASN A 242 23.79 17.27 -2.18
N GLY A 243 23.39 18.37 -1.53
CA GLY A 243 22.90 19.58 -2.20
C GLY A 243 21.49 19.47 -2.81
N ILE A 244 20.73 18.42 -2.49
CA ILE A 244 19.32 18.26 -2.88
C ILE A 244 18.46 18.44 -1.63
N GLN A 245 17.44 19.28 -1.75
CA GLN A 245 16.41 19.46 -0.72
C GLN A 245 15.21 18.56 -1.05
N LEU A 246 14.84 17.70 -0.11
CA LEU A 246 13.72 16.77 -0.22
C LEU A 246 12.72 17.06 0.88
N LEU A 247 11.47 17.34 0.52
CA LEU A 247 10.37 17.36 1.47
C LEU A 247 9.97 15.92 1.78
N HIS A 248 9.82 15.59 3.06
CA HIS A 248 9.50 14.22 3.50
C HIS A 248 8.61 14.26 4.76
N ALA A 249 7.86 13.18 4.98
CA ALA A 249 7.03 13.01 6.16
C ALA A 249 7.47 11.79 6.98
N LEU A 250 7.41 11.92 8.31
CA LEU A 250 7.75 10.86 9.26
C LEU A 250 6.87 10.94 10.50
N SER A 251 6.83 9.88 11.31
CA SER A 251 6.10 9.86 12.57
C SER A 251 7.05 9.97 13.76
N ILE A 252 6.66 10.73 14.79
CA ILE A 252 7.30 10.67 16.12
C ILE A 252 6.24 10.29 17.15
N VAL A 253 6.60 9.34 18.03
CA VAL A 253 5.75 8.83 19.11
C VAL A 253 6.43 9.03 20.46
N ASP A 254 5.68 9.61 21.40
CA ASP A 254 6.07 9.93 22.79
C ASP A 254 7.42 10.66 22.90
N ASP A 255 7.80 11.45 21.90
CA ASP A 255 9.10 12.13 21.75
C ASP A 255 10.33 11.20 21.86
N ARG A 256 10.12 9.89 21.67
CA ARG A 256 11.12 8.84 21.94
C ARG A 256 11.31 7.86 20.81
N ILE A 257 10.37 7.79 19.87
CA ILE A 257 10.45 6.88 18.74
C ILE A 257 10.20 7.69 17.47
N LEU A 258 11.13 7.65 16.53
CA LEU A 258 10.98 8.17 15.18
C LEU A 258 10.80 7.00 14.22
N VAL A 259 9.76 7.07 13.40
CA VAL A 259 9.44 6.04 12.41
C VAL A 259 9.35 6.67 11.02
N ASP A 260 10.12 6.11 10.10
CA ASP A 260 10.11 6.42 8.67
C ASP A 260 9.99 5.09 7.93
N VAL A 261 8.75 4.71 7.60
CA VAL A 261 8.42 3.42 6.97
C VAL A 261 9.04 3.32 5.57
N PRO A 262 8.93 4.32 4.67
CA PRO A 262 9.58 4.26 3.36
C PRO A 262 11.08 4.04 3.44
N SER A 263 11.78 4.70 4.37
CA SER A 263 13.22 4.51 4.59
C SER A 263 13.55 3.26 5.41
N LYS A 264 12.53 2.52 5.89
CA LYS A 264 12.65 1.39 6.82
C LYS A 264 13.51 1.74 8.03
N LEU A 265 13.18 2.85 8.69
CA LEU A 265 13.85 3.28 9.92
C LEU A 265 12.87 3.29 11.09
N TYR A 266 13.25 2.58 12.16
CA TYR A 266 12.65 2.65 13.48
C TYR A 266 13.74 3.05 14.48
N ILE A 267 13.70 4.29 14.96
CA ILE A 267 14.76 4.90 15.75
C ILE A 267 14.25 5.23 17.14
N GLU A 268 14.88 4.64 18.16
CA GLU A 268 14.62 4.98 19.56
C GLU A 268 15.59 6.05 20.04
N GLY A 269 15.09 7.00 20.83
CA GLY A 269 15.84 8.14 21.34
C GLY A 269 15.39 8.60 22.72
N LYS A 270 16.22 9.44 23.35
CA LYS A 270 15.94 10.01 24.67
C LYS A 270 14.96 11.18 24.63
N ASN A 271 14.93 11.88 23.50
CA ASN A 271 14.11 13.05 23.21
C ASN A 271 14.17 13.36 21.70
N GLU A 272 13.39 14.34 21.24
CA GLU A 272 13.35 14.81 19.85
C GLU A 272 14.73 15.11 19.25
N GLY A 273 15.62 15.78 19.99
CA GLY A 273 16.96 16.13 19.49
C GLY A 273 17.85 14.91 19.24
N ASP A 274 17.82 13.92 20.15
CA ASP A 274 18.53 12.65 19.98
C ASP A 274 17.95 11.83 18.80
N LEU A 275 16.63 11.89 18.59
CA LEU A 275 15.97 11.24 17.45
C LEU A 275 16.47 11.80 16.12
N PHE A 276 16.45 13.12 15.94
CA PHE A 276 16.89 13.73 14.68
C PHE A 276 18.39 13.56 14.43
N ALA A 277 19.23 13.62 15.47
CA ALA A 277 20.67 13.34 15.32
C ALA A 277 20.92 11.91 14.81
N LYS A 278 20.20 10.92 15.35
CA LYS A 278 20.27 9.53 14.89
C LYS A 278 19.71 9.37 13.48
N TYR A 279 18.61 10.03 13.17
CA TYR A 279 17.98 9.99 11.85
C TYR A 279 18.91 10.56 10.76
N ILE A 280 19.47 11.75 10.96
CA ILE A 280 20.45 12.38 10.06
C ILE A 280 21.59 11.42 9.73
N LYS A 281 22.16 10.78 10.77
CA LYS A 281 23.22 9.80 10.61
C LYS A 281 22.77 8.56 9.80
N ALA A 282 21.56 8.06 10.07
CA ALA A 282 21.01 6.90 9.39
C ALA A 282 20.81 7.15 7.88
N ILE A 283 20.24 8.31 7.52
CA ILE A 283 19.98 8.65 6.12
C ILE A 283 21.17 9.30 5.41
N LYS A 284 22.26 9.58 6.14
CA LYS A 284 23.47 10.28 5.66
C LYS A 284 23.13 11.66 5.05
N ALA A 285 22.29 12.42 5.75
CA ALA A 285 21.96 13.80 5.39
C ALA A 285 22.96 14.79 6.03
N GLU A 286 23.02 16.00 5.49
CA GLU A 286 23.82 17.09 6.05
C GLU A 286 23.07 17.80 7.18
N LYS A 287 21.76 17.98 7.01
CA LYS A 287 20.86 18.54 8.02
C LYS A 287 19.41 18.14 7.73
N VAL A 288 18.58 18.21 8.76
CA VAL A 288 17.13 18.03 8.67
C VAL A 288 16.45 19.22 9.34
N THR A 289 15.47 19.83 8.67
CA THR A 289 14.66 20.92 9.23
C THR A 289 13.22 20.48 9.38
N VAL A 290 12.74 20.42 10.62
CA VAL A 290 11.31 20.23 10.91
C VAL A 290 10.58 21.52 10.57
N ILE A 291 9.59 21.44 9.68
CA ILE A 291 8.78 22.59 9.25
C ILE A 291 7.49 22.64 10.06
N ASN A 292 6.77 21.53 10.08
CA ASN A 292 5.45 21.39 10.70
C ASN A 292 5.33 20.07 11.45
N SER A 293 4.41 20.04 12.41
CA SER A 293 3.93 18.83 13.05
C SER A 293 2.41 18.84 13.16
N PHE A 294 1.81 17.65 13.08
CA PHE A 294 0.37 17.44 13.07
C PHE A 294 0.01 16.24 13.95
N ASN A 295 -1.02 16.37 14.79
CA ASN A 295 -1.76 15.23 15.34
C ASN A 295 -3.26 15.36 14.99
N ASP A 296 -4.12 14.47 15.49
CA ASP A 296 -5.57 14.46 15.22
C ASP A 296 -6.32 15.71 15.74
N LYS A 297 -5.66 16.54 16.55
CA LYS A 297 -6.25 17.68 17.29
C LYS A 297 -5.42 18.97 17.25
N GLU A 298 -4.19 18.92 16.75
CA GLU A 298 -3.17 19.94 16.90
C GLU A 298 -2.40 20.11 15.59
N PHE A 299 -2.18 21.37 15.23
CA PHE A 299 -1.28 21.77 14.17
C PHE A 299 -0.29 22.78 14.73
N SER A 300 1.01 22.50 14.54
CA SER A 300 2.09 23.33 15.04
C SER A 300 3.14 23.60 13.96
N ASN A 301 3.46 24.88 13.73
CA ASN A 301 4.55 25.31 12.84
C ASN A 301 5.82 25.51 13.70
N ILE A 302 6.83 24.67 13.50
CA ILE A 302 7.92 24.48 14.46
C ILE A 302 9.29 24.93 13.93
N LYS A 303 9.45 25.14 12.61
CA LYS A 303 10.69 25.51 11.91
C LYS A 303 11.98 25.38 12.76
N LYS A 304 12.49 24.15 12.90
CA LYS A 304 13.64 23.80 13.75
C LYS A 304 14.63 22.92 12.98
N THR A 305 15.90 23.31 12.97
CA THR A 305 16.95 22.65 12.18
C THR A 305 17.90 21.85 13.07
N TYR A 306 18.28 20.67 12.58
CA TYR A 306 19.21 19.72 13.19
C TYR A 306 20.35 19.41 12.21
N THR A 307 21.58 19.27 12.71
CA THR A 307 22.81 19.04 11.94
C THR A 307 23.64 17.95 12.59
#